data_AF-A0A2S0N5U0-F1
#
_entry.id   AF-A0A2S0N5U0-F1
#
_cell.length_a   1.000
_cell.length_b   1.000
_cell.length_c   1.000
_cell.angle_alpha   90.00
_cell.angle_beta   90.00
_cell.angle_gamma   90.00
#
_symmetry.space_group_name_H-M   'P 1'
#
loop_
_entity.id
_entity.type
_entity.pdbx_description
1 polymer ?
#
loop_
_entity_poly.entity_id
_entity_poly.type
_entity_poly.pdbx_seq_one_letter_code
_entity_poly.pdbx_strand_id
1 'polypeptide(L)'
;MMQNSIDESELPHAVIRFKRDVSFPRFSMAKGERWGFVVYRKWADRLNQIKHGERFEFAGGQCLSQDVDVVFEGGCGREYSIAMGYIPPMPQEAHNDSMGRGLHE
;
A
#
# COMPACT_ATOMS: atom_id res chain seq x y z
N MET A 1 -18.10 32.33 2.49
CA MET A 1 -17.93 30.91 2.12
C MET A 1 -16.60 30.48 2.72
N MET A 2 -16.62 29.72 3.82
CA MET A 2 -15.40 29.25 4.47
C MET A 2 -14.74 28.23 3.55
N GLN A 3 -13.52 28.54 3.11
CA GLN A 3 -12.69 27.63 2.33
C GLN A 3 -12.27 26.51 3.28
N ASN A 4 -12.93 25.35 3.21
CA ASN A 4 -12.44 24.13 3.86
C ASN A 4 -11.14 23.75 3.14
N SER A 5 -10.01 24.25 3.61
CA SER A 5 -8.69 23.73 3.28
C SER A 5 -8.60 22.35 3.91
N ILE A 6 -8.96 21.32 3.14
CA ILE A 6 -8.70 19.94 3.52
C ILE A 6 -7.18 19.81 3.62
N ASP A 7 -6.69 19.51 4.81
CA ASP A 7 -5.28 19.22 5.01
C ASP A 7 -4.98 17.88 4.34
N GLU A 8 -4.17 17.91 3.27
CA GLU A 8 -3.87 16.71 2.49
C GLU A 8 -3.10 15.67 3.30
N SER A 9 -2.47 16.05 4.43
CA SER A 9 -1.78 15.11 5.31
C SER A 9 -2.73 14.26 6.15
N GLU A 10 -3.98 14.71 6.33
CA GLU A 10 -5.04 13.93 6.98
C GLU A 10 -5.74 12.95 6.03
N LEU A 11 -5.49 13.06 4.72
CA LEU A 11 -6.13 12.18 3.75
C LEU A 11 -5.56 10.75 3.83
N PRO A 12 -6.42 9.73 3.69
CA PRO A 12 -5.95 8.36 3.65
C PRO A 12 -5.05 8.13 2.43
N HIS A 13 -4.09 7.25 2.60
CA HIS A 13 -3.13 6.80 1.59
C HIS A 13 -3.35 5.32 1.34
N ALA A 14 -3.16 4.90 0.10
CA ALA A 14 -3.16 3.50 -0.28
C ALA A 14 -1.87 3.15 -1.02
N VAL A 15 -1.43 1.90 -0.85
CA VAL A 15 -0.30 1.34 -1.59
C VAL A 15 -0.79 0.09 -2.30
N ILE A 16 -0.53 0.03 -3.60
CA ILE A 16 -0.73 -1.17 -4.41
C ILE A 16 0.62 -1.79 -4.75
N ARG A 17 0.64 -3.12 -4.93
CA ARG A 17 1.80 -3.88 -5.40
C ARG A 17 1.42 -4.66 -6.64
N PHE A 18 2.23 -4.57 -7.69
CA PHE A 18 2.02 -5.31 -8.93
C PHE A 18 2.39 -6.79 -8.75
N LYS A 19 1.51 -7.68 -9.19
CA LYS A 19 1.64 -9.15 -9.05
C LYS A 19 2.39 -9.79 -10.23
N ARG A 20 2.46 -9.06 -11.34
CA ARG A 20 3.16 -9.42 -12.58
C ARG A 20 3.70 -8.16 -13.25
N ASP A 21 4.52 -8.34 -14.27
CA ASP A 21 4.96 -7.24 -15.12
C ASP A 21 3.76 -6.70 -15.92
N VAL A 22 3.58 -5.38 -15.91
CA VAL A 22 2.51 -4.68 -16.62
C VAL A 22 3.11 -3.54 -17.44
N SER A 23 2.88 -3.58 -18.74
CA SER A 23 3.34 -2.53 -19.66
C SER A 23 2.21 -1.54 -19.96
N PHE A 24 2.50 -0.26 -19.76
CA PHE A 24 1.64 0.85 -20.13
C PHE A 24 2.23 1.61 -21.33
N PRO A 25 1.46 2.47 -22.00
CA PRO A 25 1.94 3.17 -23.20
C PRO A 25 3.18 4.07 -22.97
N ARG A 26 3.43 4.53 -21.74
CA ARG A 26 4.53 5.47 -21.43
C ARG A 26 5.55 4.96 -20.41
N PHE A 27 5.27 3.85 -19.76
CA PHE A 27 6.11 3.29 -18.69
C PHE A 27 5.68 1.84 -18.43
N SER A 28 6.48 1.08 -17.69
CA SER A 28 6.17 -0.29 -17.29
C SER A 28 6.38 -0.46 -15.80
N MET A 29 5.58 -1.32 -15.19
CA MET A 29 5.76 -1.73 -13.80
C MET A 29 6.21 -3.19 -13.78
N ALA A 30 7.29 -3.48 -13.06
CA ALA A 30 7.76 -4.84 -12.84
C ALA A 30 6.99 -5.53 -11.71
N LYS A 31 7.00 -6.87 -11.74
CA LYS A 31 6.45 -7.68 -10.64
C LYS A 31 7.09 -7.29 -9.31
N GLY A 32 6.23 -7.04 -8.31
CA GLY A 32 6.65 -6.66 -6.96
C GLY A 32 6.83 -5.16 -6.75
N GLU A 33 6.84 -4.35 -7.81
CA GLU A 33 6.87 -2.90 -7.67
C GLU A 33 5.63 -2.38 -6.97
N ARG A 34 5.83 -1.27 -6.24
CA ARG A 34 4.81 -0.67 -5.39
C ARG A 34 4.51 0.74 -5.83
N TRP A 35 3.25 1.13 -5.70
CA TRP A 35 2.79 2.45 -6.04
C TRP A 35 1.87 3.00 -4.96
N GLY A 36 2.26 4.13 -4.38
CA GLY A 36 1.50 4.83 -3.35
C GLY A 36 0.71 5.99 -3.94
N PHE A 37 -0.49 6.22 -3.42
CA PHE A 37 -1.31 7.37 -3.79
C PHE A 37 -2.22 7.82 -2.65
N VAL A 38 -2.56 9.10 -2.67
CA VAL A 38 -3.56 9.69 -1.77
C VAL A 38 -4.96 9.25 -2.23
N VAL A 39 -5.75 8.70 -1.33
CA VAL A 39 -7.12 8.22 -1.56
C VAL A 39 -8.06 9.42 -1.57
N TYR A 40 -8.05 10.14 -2.69
CA TYR A 40 -8.84 11.34 -2.88
C TYR A 40 -9.38 11.46 -4.32
N ARG A 41 -10.64 11.90 -4.44
CA ARG A 41 -11.37 12.04 -5.72
C ARG A 41 -11.22 10.76 -6.56
N LYS A 42 -10.72 10.89 -7.80
CA LYS A 42 -10.54 9.79 -8.76
C LYS A 42 -9.74 8.60 -8.20
N TRP A 43 -8.85 8.82 -7.24
CA TRP A 43 -8.07 7.74 -6.64
C TRP A 43 -8.85 6.93 -5.61
N ALA A 44 -9.84 7.53 -4.96
CA ALA A 44 -10.79 6.78 -4.12
C ALA A 44 -11.66 5.85 -4.98
N ASP A 45 -12.17 6.34 -6.11
CA ASP A 45 -12.94 5.52 -7.04
C ASP A 45 -12.09 4.36 -7.60
N ARG A 46 -10.83 4.62 -7.97
CA ARG A 46 -9.90 3.58 -8.44
C ARG A 46 -9.59 2.54 -7.38
N LEU A 47 -9.42 2.95 -6.12
CA LEU A 47 -9.22 2.00 -5.03
C LEU A 47 -10.43 1.08 -4.85
N ASN A 48 -11.64 1.63 -4.94
CA ASN A 48 -12.86 0.83 -4.91
C ASN A 48 -12.93 -0.14 -6.09
N GLN A 49 -12.63 0.31 -7.32
CA GLN A 49 -12.56 -0.56 -8.50
C GLN A 49 -11.60 -1.73 -8.29
N ILE A 50 -10.40 -1.47 -7.74
CA ILE A 50 -9.43 -2.53 -7.45
C ILE A 50 -10.00 -3.54 -6.45
N LYS A 51 -10.58 -3.06 -5.35
CA LYS A 51 -11.18 -3.91 -4.30
C LYS A 51 -12.36 -4.74 -4.80
N HIS A 52 -13.15 -4.21 -5.74
CA HIS A 52 -14.29 -4.90 -6.33
C HIS A 52 -13.95 -5.77 -7.53
N GLY A 53 -12.67 -5.92 -7.87
CA GLY A 53 -12.25 -6.77 -8.97
C GLY A 53 -12.45 -6.13 -10.35
N GLU A 54 -12.70 -4.82 -10.42
CA GLU A 54 -12.98 -4.11 -11.66
C GLU A 54 -11.71 -3.67 -12.41
N ARG A 55 -11.91 -3.10 -13.60
CA ARG A 55 -10.84 -2.45 -14.36
C ARG A 55 -10.71 -1.00 -13.92
N PHE A 56 -9.50 -0.48 -13.91
CA PHE A 56 -9.23 0.91 -13.53
C PHE A 56 -8.22 1.57 -14.47
N GLU A 57 -8.30 2.90 -14.60
CA GLU A 57 -7.32 3.67 -15.36
C GLU A 57 -6.06 3.91 -14.52
N PHE A 58 -4.90 3.58 -15.07
CA PHE A 58 -3.61 3.81 -14.44
C PHE A 58 -2.62 4.38 -15.46
N ALA A 59 -2.16 5.60 -15.19
CA ALA A 59 -1.17 6.37 -15.96
C ALA A 59 -1.34 6.27 -17.50
N GLY A 60 -2.59 6.50 -17.93
CA GLY A 60 -2.97 6.58 -19.34
C GLY A 60 -3.27 5.23 -20.01
N GLY A 61 -3.19 4.12 -19.27
CA GLY A 61 -3.64 2.80 -19.71
C GLY A 61 -4.75 2.23 -18.83
N GLN A 62 -5.31 1.09 -19.23
CA GLN A 62 -6.30 0.36 -18.44
C GLN A 62 -5.67 -0.87 -17.80
N CYS A 63 -5.76 -0.97 -16.47
CA CYS A 63 -5.22 -2.07 -15.66
C CYS A 63 -6.36 -2.93 -15.10
N LEU A 64 -6.05 -4.20 -14.80
CA LEU A 64 -6.99 -5.11 -14.17
C LEU A 64 -6.70 -5.17 -12.67
N SER A 65 -7.73 -5.15 -11.83
CA SER A 65 -7.64 -5.40 -10.38
C SER A 65 -6.77 -6.61 -10.03
N GLN A 66 -6.90 -7.72 -10.77
CA GLN A 66 -6.14 -8.95 -10.58
C GLN A 66 -4.63 -8.82 -10.79
N ASP A 67 -4.16 -7.71 -11.38
CA ASP A 67 -2.74 -7.44 -11.61
C ASP A 67 -2.06 -6.83 -10.40
N VAL A 68 -2.83 -6.41 -9.40
CA VAL A 68 -2.34 -5.69 -8.23
C VAL A 68 -2.94 -6.25 -6.95
N ASP A 69 -2.21 -6.12 -5.84
CA ASP A 69 -2.73 -6.29 -4.49
C ASP A 69 -2.73 -4.92 -3.80
N VAL A 70 -3.80 -4.59 -3.07
CA VAL A 70 -3.77 -3.48 -2.11
C VAL A 70 -3.02 -3.98 -0.87
N VAL A 71 -1.85 -3.41 -0.60
CA VAL A 71 -0.99 -3.85 0.52
C VAL A 71 -1.06 -2.93 1.74
N PHE A 72 -1.63 -1.74 1.57
CA PHE A 72 -1.85 -0.80 2.66
C PHE A 72 -2.99 0.17 2.32
N GLU A 73 -3.74 0.55 3.35
CA GLU A 73 -4.71 1.63 3.33
C GLU A 73 -4.77 2.23 4.74
N GLY A 74 -4.55 3.53 4.89
CA GLY A 74 -4.51 4.18 6.19
C GLY A 74 -3.90 5.58 6.14
N GLY A 75 -3.56 6.14 7.31
CA GLY A 75 -2.93 7.46 7.38
C GLY A 75 -1.51 7.50 6.81
N CYS A 76 -1.04 8.71 6.51
CA CYS A 76 0.38 8.93 6.22
C CYS A 76 1.20 8.71 7.49
N GLY A 77 2.17 7.80 7.44
CA GLY A 77 2.91 7.42 8.63
C GLY A 77 3.95 6.35 8.39
N ARG A 78 4.34 5.69 9.47
CA ARG A 78 5.39 4.69 9.43
C ARG A 78 4.98 3.46 8.64
N GLU A 79 3.74 3.00 8.83
CA GLU A 79 3.17 1.85 8.16
C GLU A 79 3.06 2.07 6.65
N TYR A 80 2.69 3.29 6.23
CA TYR A 80 2.76 3.70 4.82
C TYR A 80 4.18 3.63 4.28
N SER A 81 5.17 4.12 5.04
CA SER A 81 6.58 4.10 4.63
C SER A 81 7.13 2.67 4.51
N ILE A 82 6.71 1.76 5.38
CA ILE A 82 7.02 0.33 5.30
C ILE A 82 6.33 -0.28 4.07
N ALA A 83 5.04 0.03 3.86
CA ALA A 83 4.28 -0.48 2.73
C ALA A 83 4.88 -0.04 1.40
N MET A 84 5.37 1.20 1.29
CA MET A 84 6.11 1.69 0.13
C MET A 84 7.49 1.04 -0.03
N GLY A 85 8.04 0.45 1.03
CA GLY A 85 9.38 -0.11 1.06
C GLY A 85 10.49 0.94 1.25
N TYR A 86 10.15 2.13 1.75
CA TYR A 86 11.13 3.17 2.06
C TYR A 86 11.94 2.85 3.31
N ILE A 87 11.32 2.13 4.25
CA ILE A 87 11.97 1.64 5.47
C ILE A 87 11.65 0.16 5.68
N PRO A 88 12.56 -0.62 6.27
CA PRO A 88 12.26 -2.00 6.63
C PRO A 88 11.20 -2.05 7.75
N PRO A 89 10.39 -3.11 7.82
CA PRO A 89 9.63 -3.38 9.03
C PRO A 89 10.61 -3.56 10.20
N MET A 90 10.27 -3.05 11.39
CA MET A 90 11.09 -3.35 12.57
C MET A 90 11.12 -4.87 12.76
N PRO A 91 12.28 -5.45 13.11
CA PRO A 91 12.30 -6.81 13.60
C PRO A 91 11.33 -6.88 14.78
N GLN A 92 10.35 -7.78 14.67
CA GLN A 92 9.48 -8.12 15.78
C GLN A 92 10.42 -8.71 16.83
N GLU A 93 10.69 -7.97 17.92
CA GLU A 93 11.58 -8.45 18.97
C GLU A 93 11.10 -9.84 19.37
N ALA A 94 11.93 -10.85 19.10
CA ALA A 94 11.66 -12.21 19.51
C ALA A 94 11.52 -12.14 21.02
N HIS A 95 10.27 -12.27 21.49
CA HIS A 95 9.97 -12.47 22.89
C HIS A 95 10.68 -13.78 23.26
N ASN A 96 11.90 -13.68 23.76
CA ASN A 96 12.63 -14.81 24.33
C ASN A 96 11.87 -15.20 25.59
N ASP A 97 10.87 -16.06 25.40
CA ASP A 97 10.26 -16.82 26.47
C ASP A 97 11.39 -17.56 27.18
N SER A 98 11.70 -17.08 28.37
CA SER A 98 12.78 -17.57 29.21
C SER A 98 12.42 -18.95 29.75
N MET A 99 12.49 -19.97 28.90
CA MET A 99 12.58 -21.36 29.31
C MET A 99 13.99 -21.60 29.86
N GLY A 100 14.15 -21.46 31.18
CA GLY A 100 15.41 -21.82 31.82
C GLY A 100 15.50 -21.51 33.31
N ARG A 101 14.91 -22.37 34.15
CA ARG A 101 15.62 -23.13 35.21
C ARG A 101 14.62 -23.93 36.05
N GLY A 102 14.43 -25.18 35.63
CA GLY A 102 13.82 -26.23 36.44
C GLY A 102 14.52 -27.55 36.15
N LEU A 103 15.72 -27.74 36.70
CA LEU A 103 16.43 -29.02 36.85
C LEU A 103 17.30 -28.82 38.11
N HIS A 104 16.86 -29.29 39.28
CA HIS A 104 17.09 -30.64 39.82
C HIS A 104 18.59 -30.96 39.91
N GLU A 105 19.14 -30.83 41.11
CA GLU A 105 19.99 -31.80 41.82
C GLU A 105 20.24 -31.29 43.26
#